data_AF-S5DQJ9-F1
#
_entry.id   AF-S5DQJ9-F1
#
_cell.length_a   1.000
_cell.length_b   1.000
_cell.length_c   1.000
_cell.angle_alpha   90.00
_cell.angle_beta   90.00
_cell.angle_gamma   90.00
#
_symmetry.space_group_name_H-M   'P 1'
#
loop_
_entity.id
_entity.type
_entity.pdbx_description
1 polymer ?
#
loop_
_entity_poly.entity_id
_entity_poly.type
_entity_poly.pdbx_seq_one_letter_code
_entity_poly.pdbx_strand_id
1 'polypeptide(L)'
;MKKKIIFDDDQIIVHIPNAVANLNVKIIYVFPNPYQLIVKDVTFSSNKYYEINTVDIRKVNYFSLKKKGLKLINNLVNVDRDYFSKNTNNTEYMSIDLKKVSKLLKSRNIQNNELKLAAYSYYYVSNTLNYSTNYSLYLSNKLGYSESYIKNLSKDIFKYKYLIKNTYGTPGGILSKKTIKLLNSQKFQQIL
;
A
#
# COMPACT_ATOMS: atom_id res chain seq x y z
N MET A 1 19.69 20.07 -1.45
CA MET A 1 19.31 18.64 -1.33
C MET A 1 18.21 18.36 -2.36
N LYS A 2 18.43 17.55 -3.41
CA LYS A 2 17.34 17.19 -4.36
C LYS A 2 16.26 16.45 -3.56
N LYS A 3 15.03 17.00 -3.51
CA LYS A 3 13.92 16.39 -2.77
C LYS A 3 13.68 14.98 -3.34
N LYS A 4 13.79 13.95 -2.49
CA LYS A 4 13.55 12.54 -2.87
C LYS A 4 12.08 12.27 -3.20
N ILE A 5 11.18 13.16 -2.74
CA ILE A 5 9.74 13.11 -2.96
C ILE A 5 9.30 14.48 -3.49
N ILE A 6 8.55 14.47 -4.59
CA ILE A 6 7.94 15.66 -5.20
C ILE A 6 6.44 15.39 -5.28
N PHE A 7 5.64 16.42 -4.99
CA PHE A 7 4.19 16.40 -5.15
C PHE A 7 3.85 17.18 -6.41
N ASP A 8 3.04 16.58 -7.26
CA ASP A 8 2.66 17.12 -8.57
C ASP A 8 1.20 16.75 -8.82
N ASP A 9 0.30 17.72 -8.61
CA ASP A 9 -1.15 17.53 -8.63
C ASP A 9 -1.64 16.33 -7.81
N ASP A 10 -2.18 15.30 -8.48
CA ASP A 10 -2.71 14.07 -7.91
C ASP A 10 -1.65 12.97 -7.71
N GLN A 11 -0.37 13.33 -7.89
CA GLN A 11 0.74 12.38 -7.96
C GLN A 11 1.82 12.64 -6.92
N ILE A 12 2.38 11.55 -6.43
CA ILE A 12 3.56 11.55 -5.58
C ILE A 12 4.70 10.91 -6.34
N ILE A 13 5.69 11.72 -6.69
CA ILE A 13 6.85 11.32 -7.46
C ILE A 13 8.00 11.02 -6.51
N VAL A 14 8.50 9.79 -6.55
CA VAL A 14 9.65 9.36 -5.73
C VAL A 14 10.86 9.13 -6.62
N HIS A 15 11.94 9.86 -6.34
CA HIS A 15 13.24 9.70 -7.01
C HIS A 15 14.15 8.79 -6.20
N ILE A 16 14.59 7.70 -6.82
CA ILE A 16 15.54 6.73 -6.29
C ILE A 16 16.81 6.80 -7.16
N PRO A 17 17.76 7.68 -6.81
CA PRO A 17 19.01 7.76 -7.56
C PRO A 17 19.87 6.52 -7.32
N ASN A 18 20.63 6.10 -8.33
CA ASN A 18 21.50 4.92 -8.28
C ASN A 18 20.76 3.68 -7.75
N ALA A 19 19.54 3.43 -8.23
CA ALA A 19 18.75 2.25 -7.88
C ALA A 19 19.46 0.95 -8.30
N VAL A 20 20.14 1.00 -9.43
CA VAL A 20 21.19 0.08 -9.90
C VAL A 20 22.37 0.97 -10.33
N ALA A 21 23.59 0.43 -10.39
CA ALA A 21 24.75 1.19 -10.86
C ALA A 21 24.42 1.96 -12.15
N ASN A 22 24.61 3.28 -12.13
CA ASN A 22 24.33 4.21 -13.24
C ASN A 22 22.86 4.40 -13.64
N LEU A 23 21.89 3.82 -12.94
CA LEU A 23 20.45 4.00 -13.20
C LEU A 23 19.74 4.70 -12.05
N ASN A 24 19.07 5.80 -12.37
CA ASN A 24 18.05 6.40 -11.52
C ASN A 24 16.67 5.84 -11.89
N VAL A 25 15.84 5.70 -10.88
CA VAL A 25 14.43 5.32 -11.05
C VAL A 25 13.55 6.40 -10.49
N LYS A 26 12.53 6.81 -11.26
CA LYS A 26 11.42 7.64 -10.82
C LYS A 26 10.18 6.75 -10.76
N ILE A 27 9.51 6.75 -9.61
CA ILE A 27 8.24 6.03 -9.43
C ILE A 27 7.14 7.04 -9.17
N ILE A 28 6.04 6.93 -9.91
CA ILE A 28 4.87 7.78 -9.76
C ILE A 28 3.80 6.99 -9.01
N TYR A 29 3.38 7.51 -7.87
CA TYR A 29 2.27 6.97 -7.08
C TYR A 29 1.04 7.85 -7.19
N VAL A 30 -0.14 7.23 -7.17
CA VAL A 30 -1.44 7.91 -7.12
C VAL A 30 -2.36 7.25 -6.10
N PHE A 31 -3.32 8.01 -5.60
CA PHE A 31 -4.37 7.52 -4.72
C PHE A 31 -5.54 6.95 -5.53
N PRO A 32 -5.79 5.62 -5.54
CA PRO A 32 -7.06 5.11 -6.05
C PRO A 32 -8.21 5.33 -5.06
N ASN A 33 -7.87 5.60 -3.80
CA ASN A 33 -8.74 5.96 -2.69
C ASN A 33 -7.90 6.59 -1.57
N PRO A 34 -8.51 7.14 -0.50
CA PRO A 34 -7.77 7.88 0.52
C PRO A 34 -6.75 7.05 1.32
N TYR A 35 -6.91 5.72 1.35
CA TYR A 35 -6.13 4.81 2.21
C TYR A 35 -5.03 4.04 1.48
N GLN A 36 -4.92 4.14 0.16
CA GLN A 36 -3.97 3.35 -0.63
C GLN A 36 -3.15 4.23 -1.56
N LEU A 37 -1.93 3.80 -1.86
CA LEU A 37 -1.15 4.32 -2.97
C LEU A 37 -0.85 3.18 -3.93
N ILE A 38 -1.02 3.44 -5.23
CA ILE A 38 -0.67 2.49 -6.29
C ILE A 38 0.35 3.14 -7.21
N VAL A 39 1.19 2.30 -7.82
CA VAL A 39 2.14 2.78 -8.82
C VAL A 39 1.41 2.98 -10.13
N LYS A 40 1.41 4.22 -10.62
CA LYS A 40 0.90 4.59 -11.94
C LYS A 40 1.94 4.34 -13.02
N ASP A 41 3.18 4.72 -12.76
CA ASP A 41 4.26 4.62 -13.74
C ASP A 41 5.65 4.49 -13.09
N VAL A 42 6.60 3.95 -13.84
CA VAL A 42 8.02 3.86 -13.48
C VAL A 42 8.90 4.20 -14.67
N THR A 43 9.71 5.24 -14.51
CA THR A 43 10.64 5.70 -15.53
C THR A 43 12.08 5.55 -15.09
N PHE A 44 12.95 5.30 -16.06
CA PHE A 44 14.38 5.07 -15.86
C PHE A 44 15.17 6.20 -16.52
N SER A 45 16.26 6.62 -15.89
CA SER A 45 17.22 7.56 -16.49
C SER A 45 18.65 7.13 -16.15
N SER A 46 19.56 7.33 -17.09
CA SER A 46 20.98 7.00 -16.93
C SER A 46 21.76 8.17 -16.36
N ASN A 47 22.73 7.89 -15.49
CA ASN A 47 23.64 8.87 -14.91
C ASN A 47 24.92 9.07 -15.71
N LYS A 48 25.20 8.16 -16.64
CA LYS A 48 26.52 8.03 -17.28
C LYS A 48 26.45 7.97 -18.80
N TYR A 49 25.32 7.54 -19.35
CA TYR A 49 25.15 7.27 -20.77
C TYR A 49 23.92 8.01 -21.29
N TYR A 50 23.95 8.40 -22.57
CA TYR A 50 22.77 8.95 -23.25
C TYR A 50 21.66 7.91 -23.42
N GLU A 51 22.02 6.63 -23.49
CA GLU A 51 21.09 5.52 -23.66
C GLU A 51 21.11 4.58 -22.45
N ILE A 52 19.96 3.95 -22.20
CA ILE A 52 19.79 2.97 -21.11
C ILE A 52 19.96 1.58 -21.69
N ASN A 53 20.91 0.81 -21.15
CA ASN A 53 21.06 -0.59 -21.53
C ASN A 53 19.93 -1.45 -20.90
N THR A 54 19.27 -2.26 -21.73
CA THR A 54 18.23 -3.20 -21.29
C THR A 54 18.74 -4.22 -20.25
N VAL A 55 20.03 -4.57 -20.29
CA VAL A 55 20.69 -5.42 -19.29
C VAL A 55 20.62 -4.80 -17.90
N ASP A 56 20.80 -3.48 -17.79
CA ASP A 56 20.75 -2.80 -16.50
C ASP A 56 19.31 -2.64 -16.00
N ILE A 57 18.32 -2.47 -16.90
CA ILE A 57 16.90 -2.51 -16.54
C ILE A 57 16.54 -3.88 -15.96
N ARG A 58 17.01 -4.99 -16.55
CA ARG A 58 16.74 -6.35 -16.06
C ARG A 58 17.27 -6.62 -14.65
N LYS A 59 18.33 -5.91 -14.23
CA LYS A 59 18.86 -5.98 -12.86
C LYS A 59 17.96 -5.29 -11.83
N VAL A 60 16.99 -4.49 -12.27
CA VAL A 60 16.10 -3.75 -11.37
C VAL A 60 15.09 -4.69 -10.73
N ASN A 61 15.19 -4.87 -9.41
CA ASN A 61 14.15 -5.51 -8.63
C ASN A 61 12.99 -4.54 -8.39
N TYR A 62 12.02 -4.57 -9.30
CA TYR A 62 10.85 -3.69 -9.29
C TYR A 62 10.04 -3.78 -8.00
N PHE A 63 9.83 -4.97 -7.44
CA PHE A 63 9.11 -5.15 -6.18
C PHE A 63 9.81 -4.43 -5.02
N SER A 64 11.13 -4.59 -4.91
CA SER A 64 11.94 -3.92 -3.88
C SER A 64 11.91 -2.40 -4.04
N LEU A 65 11.92 -1.88 -5.26
CA LEU A 65 11.82 -0.44 -5.52
C LEU A 65 10.44 0.12 -5.16
N LYS A 66 9.35 -0.56 -5.55
CA LYS A 66 7.98 -0.20 -5.14
C LYS A 66 7.86 -0.09 -3.62
N LYS A 67 8.41 -1.07 -2.90
CA LYS A 67 8.43 -1.09 -1.44
C LYS A 67 9.26 0.06 -0.86
N LYS A 68 10.44 0.33 -1.44
CA LYS A 68 11.32 1.42 -1.00
C LYS A 68 10.66 2.79 -1.20
N GLY A 69 10.02 3.02 -2.35
CA GLY A 69 9.31 4.25 -2.63
C GLY A 69 8.15 4.49 -1.66
N LEU A 70 7.32 3.47 -1.43
CA LEU A 70 6.23 3.57 -0.45
C LEU A 70 6.75 3.83 0.97
N LYS A 71 7.86 3.19 1.37
CA LYS A 71 8.48 3.42 2.68
C LYS A 71 8.96 4.86 2.85
N LEU A 72 9.51 5.49 1.80
CA LEU A 72 9.89 6.90 1.84
C LEU A 72 8.68 7.80 2.05
N ILE A 73 7.57 7.54 1.35
CA ILE A 73 6.31 8.28 1.52
C ILE A 73 5.76 8.10 2.94
N ASN A 74 5.68 6.86 3.42
CA ASN A 74 5.17 6.58 4.77
C ASN A 74 6.02 7.24 5.87
N ASN A 75 7.35 7.26 5.69
CA ASN A 75 8.24 7.95 6.61
C ASN A 75 7.97 9.46 6.63
N LEU A 76 7.71 10.08 5.47
CA LEU A 76 7.33 11.48 5.40
C LEU A 76 6.02 11.74 6.17
N VAL A 77 4.99 10.92 5.96
CA VAL A 77 3.69 11.04 6.66
C VAL A 77 3.87 10.93 8.18
N ASN A 78 4.76 10.04 8.64
CA ASN A 78 5.01 9.84 10.07
C ASN A 78 5.81 10.99 10.71
N VAL A 79 6.67 11.66 9.94
CA VAL A 79 7.53 12.76 10.44
C VAL A 79 6.82 14.11 10.34
N ASP A 80 6.12 14.36 9.23
CA ASP A 80 5.49 15.63 8.91
C ASP A 80 4.16 15.41 8.15
N ARG A 81 3.14 15.02 8.90
CA ARG A 81 1.79 14.76 8.38
C ARG A 81 1.16 16.02 7.78
N ASP A 82 1.36 17.17 8.41
CA ASP A 82 0.74 18.42 7.97
C ASP A 82 1.29 18.86 6.60
N TYR A 83 2.61 18.77 6.40
CA TYR A 83 3.20 19.00 5.09
C TYR A 83 2.65 18.02 4.06
N PHE A 84 2.58 16.72 4.39
CA PHE A 84 2.03 15.73 3.47
C PHE A 84 0.58 16.04 3.07
N SER A 85 -0.30 16.31 4.04
CA SER A 85 -1.71 16.58 3.79
C SER A 85 -1.92 17.87 3.01
N LYS A 86 -1.14 18.92 3.28
CA LYS A 86 -1.18 20.17 2.49
C LYS A 86 -0.79 19.96 1.02
N ASN A 87 0.17 19.07 0.75
CA ASN A 87 0.65 18.84 -0.62
C ASN A 87 -0.14 17.77 -1.38
N THR A 88 -0.97 16.96 -0.71
CA THR A 88 -1.74 15.87 -1.33
C THR A 88 -3.25 16.04 -1.24
N ASN A 89 -3.73 17.01 -0.45
CA ASN A 89 -5.13 17.13 -0.05
C ASN A 89 -5.72 15.84 0.55
N ASN A 90 -4.87 14.99 1.16
CA ASN A 90 -5.28 13.73 1.77
C ASN A 90 -4.88 13.67 3.25
N THR A 91 -5.87 13.73 4.13
CA THR A 91 -5.71 13.60 5.59
C THR A 91 -5.96 12.17 6.09
N GLU A 92 -6.61 11.32 5.29
CA GLU A 92 -6.97 9.94 5.65
C GLU A 92 -5.82 8.95 5.44
N TYR A 93 -4.84 9.28 4.58
CA TYR A 93 -3.73 8.37 4.34
C TYR A 93 -2.98 8.04 5.64
N MET A 94 -2.86 6.75 5.93
CA MET A 94 -2.30 6.22 7.17
C MET A 94 -2.94 6.82 8.45
N SER A 95 -4.19 7.28 8.42
CA SER A 95 -4.90 7.75 9.62
C SER A 95 -5.35 6.60 10.52
N ILE A 96 -5.65 5.44 9.93
CA ILE A 96 -6.03 4.22 10.66
C ILE A 96 -4.76 3.46 11.06
N ASP A 97 -4.53 3.34 12.37
CA ASP A 97 -3.38 2.61 12.92
C ASP A 97 -3.46 1.11 12.60
N LEU A 98 -2.56 0.65 11.76
CA LEU A 98 -2.46 -0.75 11.35
C LEU A 98 -2.19 -1.71 12.53
N LYS A 99 -1.50 -1.24 13.59
CA LYS A 99 -1.25 -2.05 14.79
C LYS A 99 -2.55 -2.29 15.57
N LYS A 100 -3.38 -1.26 15.71
CA LYS A 100 -4.71 -1.39 16.31
C LYS A 100 -5.60 -2.33 15.52
N VAL A 101 -5.63 -2.19 14.19
CA VAL A 101 -6.36 -3.12 13.30
C VAL A 101 -5.85 -4.55 13.45
N SER A 102 -4.52 -4.75 13.53
CA SER A 102 -3.92 -6.07 13.79
C SER A 102 -4.40 -6.66 15.12
N LYS A 103 -4.37 -5.86 16.20
CA LYS A 103 -4.82 -6.28 17.54
C LYS A 103 -6.30 -6.64 17.54
N LEU A 104 -7.13 -5.82 16.90
CA LEU A 104 -8.56 -6.04 16.75
C LEU A 104 -8.83 -7.36 16.01
N LEU A 105 -8.16 -7.60 14.88
CA LEU A 105 -8.28 -8.85 14.14
C LEU A 105 -7.79 -10.06 14.95
N LYS A 106 -6.70 -9.94 15.71
CA LYS A 106 -6.17 -11.01 16.57
C LYS A 106 -7.11 -11.36 17.73
N SER A 107 -7.79 -10.36 18.28
CA SER A 107 -8.68 -10.55 19.43
C SER A 107 -9.88 -11.44 19.11
N ARG A 108 -10.26 -11.55 17.82
CA ARG A 108 -11.44 -12.29 17.34
C ARG A 108 -12.77 -11.77 17.90
N ASN A 109 -12.77 -10.59 18.53
CA ASN A 109 -13.94 -10.02 19.20
C ASN A 109 -14.86 -9.21 18.27
N ILE A 110 -14.56 -9.14 16.98
CA ILE A 110 -15.40 -8.43 16.01
C ILE A 110 -16.62 -9.29 15.67
N GLN A 111 -17.73 -9.09 16.41
CA GLN A 111 -18.98 -9.81 16.18
C GLN A 111 -19.62 -9.44 14.83
N ASN A 112 -19.51 -8.18 14.41
CA ASN A 112 -20.04 -7.74 13.12
C ASN A 112 -19.15 -8.20 11.96
N ASN A 113 -19.67 -9.11 11.14
CA ASN A 113 -18.91 -9.67 10.03
C ASN A 113 -18.50 -8.65 8.97
N GLU A 114 -19.30 -7.60 8.74
CA GLU A 114 -18.95 -6.54 7.78
C GLU A 114 -17.77 -5.70 8.27
N LEU A 115 -17.76 -5.33 9.55
CA LEU A 115 -16.63 -4.62 10.16
C LEU A 115 -15.37 -5.48 10.13
N LYS A 116 -15.49 -6.79 10.39
CA LYS A 116 -14.37 -7.73 10.30
C LYS A 116 -13.79 -7.81 8.90
N LEU A 117 -14.64 -7.95 7.87
CA LEU A 117 -14.19 -8.00 6.48
C LEU A 117 -13.60 -6.66 6.01
N ALA A 118 -14.13 -5.53 6.47
CA ALA A 118 -13.55 -4.22 6.21
C ALA A 118 -12.16 -4.06 6.86
N ALA A 119 -12.03 -4.41 8.14
CA ALA A 119 -10.75 -4.37 8.86
C ALA A 119 -9.72 -5.29 8.20
N TYR A 120 -10.13 -6.51 7.84
CA TYR A 120 -9.26 -7.47 7.17
C TYR A 120 -8.86 -6.99 5.77
N SER A 121 -9.77 -6.37 5.01
CA SER A 121 -9.45 -5.78 3.70
C SER A 121 -8.38 -4.69 3.80
N TYR A 122 -8.53 -3.77 4.76
CA TYR A 122 -7.53 -2.72 5.03
C TYR A 122 -6.18 -3.34 5.44
N TYR A 123 -6.20 -4.32 6.35
CA TYR A 123 -5.00 -5.01 6.79
C TYR A 123 -4.30 -5.77 5.67
N TYR A 124 -5.08 -6.43 4.81
CA TYR A 124 -4.60 -7.18 3.66
C TYR A 124 -3.85 -6.25 2.69
N VAL A 125 -4.49 -5.18 2.22
CA VAL A 125 -3.88 -4.25 1.26
C VAL A 125 -2.65 -3.54 1.82
N SER A 126 -2.66 -3.19 3.10
CA SER A 126 -1.54 -2.54 3.79
C SER A 126 -0.29 -3.43 3.90
N ASN A 127 -0.44 -4.75 3.77
CA ASN A 127 0.65 -5.71 3.85
C ASN A 127 1.10 -6.26 2.49
N THR A 128 0.50 -5.83 1.38
CA THR A 128 0.77 -6.36 0.02
C THR A 128 2.22 -6.32 -0.41
N LEU A 129 2.96 -5.29 -0.01
CA LEU A 129 4.39 -5.16 -0.32
C LEU A 129 5.32 -5.85 0.69
N ASN A 130 4.75 -6.56 1.67
CA ASN A 130 5.53 -7.27 2.71
C ASN A 130 5.67 -8.76 2.46
N TYR A 131 4.77 -9.38 1.70
CA TYR A 131 4.89 -10.78 1.31
C TYR A 131 5.38 -10.88 -0.13
N SER A 132 6.50 -11.57 -0.35
CA SER A 132 7.08 -11.75 -1.69
C SER A 132 6.29 -12.72 -2.55
N THR A 133 5.78 -13.82 -1.95
CA THR A 133 5.16 -14.93 -2.70
C THR A 133 4.01 -15.61 -1.96
N ASN A 134 4.07 -15.79 -0.63
CA ASN A 134 3.02 -16.48 0.13
C ASN A 134 2.30 -15.53 1.09
N TYR A 135 1.29 -14.82 0.59
CA TYR A 135 0.48 -13.89 1.39
C TYR A 135 -0.26 -14.61 2.52
N SER A 136 -0.74 -15.83 2.28
CA SER A 136 -1.59 -16.52 3.23
C SER A 136 -0.79 -16.97 4.44
N LEU A 137 0.40 -17.54 4.23
CA LEU A 137 1.32 -17.89 5.31
C LEU A 137 1.80 -16.65 6.07
N TYR A 138 2.13 -15.56 5.36
CA TYR A 138 2.55 -14.31 6.00
C TYR A 138 1.47 -13.74 6.93
N LEU A 139 0.24 -13.60 6.44
CA LEU A 139 -0.88 -13.06 7.22
C LEU A 139 -1.33 -14.02 8.32
N SER A 140 -1.26 -15.34 8.08
CA SER A 140 -1.48 -16.39 9.07
C SER A 140 -0.59 -16.20 10.29
N ASN A 141 0.73 -16.08 10.07
CA ASN A 141 1.70 -15.83 11.13
C ASN A 141 1.49 -14.47 11.81
N LYS A 142 1.15 -13.43 11.04
CA LYS A 142 0.92 -12.10 11.59
C LYS A 142 -0.33 -12.00 12.45
N LEU A 143 -1.39 -12.74 12.14
CA LEU A 143 -2.70 -12.65 12.80
C LEU A 143 -3.00 -13.83 13.74
N GLY A 144 -2.20 -14.89 13.73
CA GLY A 144 -2.45 -16.08 14.55
C GLY A 144 -3.67 -16.87 14.11
N TYR A 145 -3.93 -16.91 12.80
CA TYR A 145 -4.96 -17.74 12.18
C TYR A 145 -4.35 -18.94 11.48
N SER A 146 -5.16 -19.91 11.05
CA SER A 146 -4.70 -20.92 10.12
C SER A 146 -4.59 -20.33 8.71
N GLU A 147 -3.67 -20.87 7.90
CA GLU A 147 -3.51 -20.42 6.52
C GLU A 147 -4.79 -20.62 5.69
N SER A 148 -5.52 -21.71 5.93
CA SER A 148 -6.81 -21.99 5.28
C SER A 148 -7.84 -20.90 5.59
N TYR A 149 -7.93 -20.47 6.85
CA TYR A 149 -8.83 -19.39 7.25
C TYR A 149 -8.48 -18.06 6.57
N ILE A 150 -7.19 -17.72 6.49
CA ILE A 150 -6.70 -16.53 5.78
C ILE A 150 -7.05 -16.59 4.29
N LYS A 151 -6.90 -17.76 3.65
CA LYS A 151 -7.32 -17.96 2.25
C LYS A 151 -8.82 -17.73 2.07
N ASN A 152 -9.64 -18.23 3.00
CA ASN A 152 -11.10 -18.03 2.96
C ASN A 152 -11.49 -16.57 3.18
N LEU A 153 -10.93 -15.90 4.19
CA LEU A 153 -11.14 -14.46 4.38
C LEU A 153 -10.73 -13.65 3.14
N SER A 154 -9.62 -14.01 2.51
CA SER A 154 -9.15 -13.35 1.29
C SER A 154 -10.11 -13.59 0.12
N LYS A 155 -10.67 -14.80 -0.03
CA LYS A 155 -11.74 -15.05 -1.00
C LYS A 155 -12.97 -14.22 -0.69
N ASP A 156 -13.38 -14.12 0.56
CA ASP A 156 -14.58 -13.40 0.99
C ASP A 156 -14.50 -11.90 0.72
N ILE A 157 -13.36 -11.26 0.98
CA ILE A 157 -13.23 -9.81 0.72
C ILE A 157 -13.33 -9.47 -0.77
N PHE A 158 -12.92 -10.37 -1.68
CA PHE A 158 -13.15 -10.20 -3.11
C PHE A 158 -14.58 -10.61 -3.53
N LYS A 159 -15.08 -11.74 -3.04
CA LYS A 159 -16.43 -12.26 -3.35
C LYS A 159 -17.52 -11.26 -2.97
N TYR A 160 -17.41 -10.68 -1.77
CA TYR A 160 -18.36 -9.71 -1.24
C TYR A 160 -17.98 -8.25 -1.53
N LYS A 161 -17.05 -8.01 -2.47
CA LYS A 161 -16.69 -6.69 -2.99
C LYS A 161 -16.22 -5.70 -1.93
N TYR A 162 -15.55 -6.16 -0.88
CA TYR A 162 -14.78 -5.28 0.01
C TYR A 162 -13.49 -4.81 -0.68
N LEU A 163 -12.94 -5.66 -1.53
CA LEU A 163 -11.91 -5.31 -2.51
C LEU A 163 -12.44 -5.47 -3.93
N ILE A 164 -12.12 -4.51 -4.78
CA ILE A 164 -12.30 -4.60 -6.24
C ILE A 164 -10.96 -4.98 -6.87
N LYS A 165 -11.01 -5.80 -7.93
CA LYS A 165 -9.81 -6.11 -8.72
C LYS A 165 -9.30 -4.82 -9.37
N ASN A 166 -7.99 -4.60 -9.36
CA ASN A 166 -7.36 -3.51 -10.09
C ASN A 166 -6.90 -4.00 -11.48
N THR A 167 -7.08 -3.19 -12.51
CA THR A 167 -6.57 -3.44 -13.87
C THR A 167 -5.07 -3.09 -14.01
N TYR A 168 -4.52 -2.21 -13.16
CA TYR A 168 -3.15 -1.68 -13.29
C TYR A 168 -2.06 -2.48 -12.53
N GLY A 169 -2.11 -3.81 -12.53
CA GLY A 169 -1.03 -4.63 -11.96
C GLY A 169 -0.70 -4.36 -10.48
N THR A 170 -1.68 -3.87 -9.71
CA THR A 170 -1.52 -3.63 -8.27
C THR A 170 -1.82 -4.90 -7.49
N PRO A 171 -0.83 -5.48 -6.80
CA PRO A 171 -1.05 -6.68 -5.98
C PRO A 171 -2.02 -6.35 -4.85
N GLY A 172 -3.00 -7.22 -4.66
CA GLY A 172 -3.93 -7.19 -3.54
C GLY A 172 -5.18 -6.31 -3.68
N GLY A 173 -5.46 -5.73 -4.85
CA GLY A 173 -6.73 -5.04 -5.12
C GLY A 173 -6.89 -3.65 -4.48
N ILE A 174 -8.06 -3.02 -4.71
CA ILE A 174 -8.41 -1.68 -4.23
C ILE A 174 -9.59 -1.78 -3.26
N LEU A 175 -9.53 -1.05 -2.15
CA LEU A 175 -10.65 -0.89 -1.21
C LEU A 175 -11.85 -0.29 -1.94
N SER A 176 -12.99 -0.98 -1.86
CA SER A 176 -14.22 -0.48 -2.46
C SER A 176 -14.80 0.69 -1.68
N LYS A 177 -15.70 1.45 -2.31
CA LYS A 177 -16.47 2.52 -1.63
C LYS A 177 -17.20 1.99 -0.39
N LYS A 178 -17.72 0.75 -0.43
CA LYS A 178 -18.35 0.09 0.72
C LYS A 178 -17.36 -0.04 1.89
N THR A 179 -16.16 -0.54 1.61
CA THR A 179 -15.13 -0.72 2.64
C THR A 179 -14.71 0.62 3.23
N ILE A 180 -14.46 1.63 2.40
CA ILE A 180 -14.09 2.97 2.85
C ILE A 180 -15.18 3.55 3.77
N LYS A 181 -16.45 3.44 3.37
CA LYS A 181 -17.58 3.89 4.21
C LYS A 181 -17.63 3.17 5.56
N LEU A 182 -17.34 1.88 5.60
CA LEU A 182 -17.30 1.12 6.86
C LEU A 182 -16.10 1.54 7.72
N LEU A 183 -14.92 1.71 7.14
CA LEU A 183 -13.72 2.19 7.83
C LEU A 183 -13.95 3.59 8.44
N ASN A 184 -14.68 4.46 7.75
CA ASN A 184 -14.98 5.82 8.21
C ASN A 184 -16.21 5.87 9.14
N SER A 185 -16.86 4.74 9.42
CA SER A 185 -18.07 4.72 10.27
C SER A 185 -17.71 4.87 11.75
N GLN A 186 -18.58 5.56 12.50
CA GLN A 186 -18.44 5.69 13.95
C GLN A 186 -18.31 4.33 14.66
N LYS A 187 -19.07 3.32 14.19
CA LYS A 187 -19.01 1.96 14.71
C LYS A 187 -17.62 1.33 14.57
N PHE A 188 -16.93 1.58 13.46
CA PHE A 188 -15.58 1.07 13.26
C PHE A 188 -14.55 1.81 14.12
N GLN A 189 -14.69 3.12 14.24
CA GLN A 189 -13.80 3.94 15.07
C GLN A 189 -13.89 3.59 16.56
N GLN A 190 -15.07 3.22 17.04
CA GLN A 190 -15.29 2.79 18.43
C GLN A 190 -14.59 1.48 18.80
N ILE A 191 -14.32 0.61 17.82
CA ILE A 191 -13.72 -0.71 18.06
C ILE A 191 -12.20 -0.73 17.79
N LEU A 192 -11.58 0.43 17.52
CA LEU A 192 -10.20 0.55 17.01
C LEU A 192 -9.17 0.99 18.08
#